data_AF-A0AAU0R860-F1
#
_entry.id   AF-A0AAU0R860-F1
#
_cell.length_a   1.000
_cell.length_b   1.000
_cell.length_c   1.000
_cell.angle_alpha   90.00
_cell.angle_beta   90.00
_cell.angle_gamma   90.00
#
_symmetry.space_group_name_H-M   'P 1'
#
loop_
_entity.id
_entity.type
_entity.pdbx_description
1 polymer ?
#
loop_
_entity_poly.entity_id
_entity_poly.type
_entity_poly.pdbx_seq_one_letter_code
_entity_poly.pdbx_strand_id
1 'polypeptide(L)'
;MKNIVIAGLVSMAISLPSLTSAQSKSDDKKAAITNLIHNQSYVFTAQSSIPAGPSPDRQLNGQYDLTVTKDSVISYLPYFGRAYTAPMDPSKGGIQFTSTKFDYKVTEKKKGGWTIVIKPKDTQEASQLILNVSSAGYSSLQVIGNNRQPITFNGVVDERKSKK
;
A
#
# COMPACT_ATOMS: atom_id res chain seq x y z
N MET A 1 -42.66 -66.58 -3.45
CA MET A 1 -42.66 -65.89 -4.76
C MET A 1 -43.66 -64.74 -4.70
N LYS A 2 -43.17 -63.49 -4.66
CA LYS A 2 -43.94 -62.23 -4.79
C LYS A 2 -42.94 -61.08 -4.93
N ASN A 3 -42.95 -60.43 -6.08
CA ASN A 3 -42.16 -59.24 -6.40
C ASN A 3 -42.76 -58.00 -5.73
N ILE A 4 -41.93 -57.12 -5.17
CA ILE A 4 -42.28 -55.70 -4.97
C ILE A 4 -41.08 -54.83 -5.35
N VAL A 5 -41.32 -53.96 -6.33
CA VAL A 5 -40.47 -52.87 -6.81
C VAL A 5 -40.83 -51.61 -6.02
N ILE A 6 -39.85 -50.88 -5.48
CA ILE A 6 -39.97 -49.45 -5.08
C ILE A 6 -38.62 -48.81 -5.43
N ALA A 7 -38.52 -48.23 -6.62
CA ALA A 7 -38.77 -46.82 -6.95
C ALA A 7 -37.57 -45.93 -6.57
N GLY A 8 -36.90 -45.44 -7.62
CA GLY A 8 -35.62 -44.73 -7.55
C GLY A 8 -35.73 -43.31 -6.97
N LEU A 9 -34.65 -42.93 -6.28
CA LEU A 9 -34.35 -41.56 -5.92
C LEU A 9 -33.41 -40.98 -6.99
N VAL A 10 -33.99 -40.21 -7.91
CA VAL A 10 -33.23 -39.38 -8.85
C VAL A 10 -32.55 -38.28 -8.04
N SER A 11 -31.23 -38.35 -7.95
CA SER A 11 -30.38 -37.29 -7.42
C SER A 11 -30.28 -36.19 -8.47
N MET A 12 -31.11 -35.16 -8.35
CA MET A 12 -30.97 -33.94 -9.14
C MET A 12 -29.79 -33.14 -8.57
N ALA A 13 -28.58 -33.41 -9.03
CA ALA A 13 -27.42 -32.58 -8.77
C ALA A 13 -27.63 -31.22 -9.47
N ILE A 14 -27.96 -30.19 -8.68
CA ILE A 14 -27.97 -28.80 -9.15
C ILE A 14 -26.51 -28.41 -9.33
N SER A 15 -26.00 -28.55 -10.55
CA SER A 15 -24.72 -27.98 -10.96
C SER A 15 -24.83 -26.46 -10.97
N LEU A 16 -24.36 -25.80 -9.90
CA LEU A 16 -24.14 -24.35 -9.94
C LEU A 16 -23.01 -24.05 -10.92
N PRO A 17 -23.22 -23.15 -11.91
CA PRO A 17 -22.14 -22.68 -12.77
C PRO A 17 -21.15 -21.80 -11.98
N SER A 18 -19.90 -22.27 -11.97
CA SER A 18 -18.62 -21.61 -11.67
C SER A 18 -18.62 -20.10 -11.38
N LEU A 19 -18.51 -19.74 -10.09
CA LEU A 19 -18.04 -18.43 -9.60
C LEU A 19 -16.49 -18.33 -9.49
N THR A 20 -15.75 -19.19 -10.19
CA THR A 20 -14.31 -19.44 -9.94
C THR A 20 -13.32 -18.55 -10.67
N SER A 21 -13.75 -17.53 -11.44
CA SER A 21 -12.80 -16.65 -12.17
C SER A 21 -12.47 -15.33 -11.47
N ALA A 22 -13.36 -14.85 -10.59
CA ALA A 22 -13.11 -13.63 -9.81
C ALA A 22 -12.27 -13.91 -8.55
N GLN A 23 -12.45 -15.08 -7.93
CA GLN A 23 -11.76 -15.48 -6.70
C GLN A 23 -10.27 -15.81 -6.93
N SER A 24 -9.94 -16.45 -8.05
CA SER A 24 -8.54 -16.80 -8.38
C SER A 24 -7.65 -15.57 -8.60
N LYS A 25 -8.15 -14.56 -9.33
CA LYS A 25 -7.42 -13.31 -9.56
C LYS A 25 -7.16 -12.51 -8.27
N SER A 26 -8.06 -12.55 -7.30
CA SER A 26 -7.85 -11.88 -6.01
C SER A 26 -6.80 -12.57 -5.14
N ASP A 27 -6.73 -13.90 -5.21
CA ASP A 27 -5.77 -14.69 -4.44
C ASP A 27 -4.34 -14.55 -4.99
N ASP A 28 -4.19 -14.57 -6.32
CA ASP A 28 -2.90 -14.32 -6.99
C ASP A 28 -2.34 -12.94 -6.65
N LYS A 29 -3.20 -11.92 -6.68
CA LYS A 29 -2.80 -10.54 -6.37
C LYS A 29 -2.38 -10.40 -4.90
N LYS A 30 -3.12 -11.04 -3.98
CA LYS A 30 -2.75 -11.07 -2.56
C LYS A 30 -1.38 -11.71 -2.35
N ALA A 31 -1.11 -12.85 -3.00
CA ALA A 31 0.19 -13.53 -2.92
C ALA A 31 1.32 -12.65 -3.46
N ALA A 32 1.11 -11.99 -4.60
CA ALA A 32 2.07 -11.05 -5.17
C ALA A 32 2.40 -9.91 -4.19
N ILE A 33 1.38 -9.22 -3.64
CA ILE A 33 1.59 -8.12 -2.69
C ILE A 33 2.30 -8.60 -1.42
N THR A 34 1.96 -9.79 -0.91
CA THR A 34 2.65 -10.43 0.21
C THR A 34 4.15 -10.51 -0.07
N ASN A 35 4.53 -11.09 -1.21
CA ASN A 35 5.93 -11.26 -1.60
C ASN A 35 6.66 -9.92 -1.72
N LEU A 36 6.03 -8.91 -2.31
CA LEU A 36 6.61 -7.56 -2.44
C LEU A 36 6.93 -6.94 -1.07
N ILE A 37 6.02 -7.04 -0.11
CA ILE A 37 6.19 -6.49 1.25
C ILE A 37 7.29 -7.24 2.01
N HIS A 38 7.26 -8.58 2.01
CA HIS A 38 8.26 -9.37 2.72
C HIS A 38 9.66 -9.25 2.12
N ASN A 39 9.76 -9.13 0.80
CA ASN A 39 11.03 -8.89 0.12
C ASN A 39 11.49 -7.44 0.18
N GLN A 40 10.64 -6.54 0.70
CA GLN A 40 10.87 -5.10 0.73
C GLN A 40 11.28 -4.60 -0.66
N SER A 41 10.52 -4.94 -1.70
CA SER A 41 10.86 -4.61 -3.09
C SER A 41 9.64 -4.09 -3.82
N TYR A 42 9.21 -2.88 -3.49
CA TYR A 42 7.98 -2.30 -4.01
C TYR A 42 8.05 -0.80 -4.20
N VAL A 43 7.12 -0.28 -4.99
CA VAL A 43 6.89 1.15 -5.18
C VAL A 43 5.45 1.45 -4.78
N PHE A 44 5.27 2.38 -3.85
CA PHE A 44 3.98 3.02 -3.62
C PHE A 44 3.88 4.24 -4.54
N THR A 45 2.88 4.28 -5.41
CA THR A 45 2.60 5.45 -6.27
C THR A 45 1.44 6.24 -5.67
N ALA A 46 1.70 7.50 -5.32
CA ALA A 46 0.70 8.40 -4.76
C ALA A 46 -0.22 8.94 -5.86
N GLN A 47 -1.52 8.90 -5.61
CA GLN A 47 -2.56 9.39 -6.53
C GLN A 47 -3.28 10.61 -5.97
N SER A 48 -3.48 10.67 -4.65
CA SER A 48 -4.04 11.84 -3.98
C SER A 48 -3.35 12.12 -2.66
N SER A 49 -3.47 13.35 -2.17
CA SER A 49 -2.92 13.80 -0.90
C SER A 49 -3.99 14.44 -0.02
N ILE A 50 -3.92 14.14 1.28
CA ILE A 50 -4.84 14.54 2.34
C ILE A 50 -4.00 15.11 3.48
N PRO A 51 -3.75 16.44 3.51
CA PRO A 51 -3.04 17.07 4.62
C PRO A 51 -3.88 17.06 5.91
N ALA A 52 -3.27 16.92 7.09
CA ALA A 52 -3.99 16.89 8.37
C ALA A 52 -4.54 18.27 8.85
N GLY A 53 -4.59 19.27 7.98
CA GLY A 53 -4.93 20.66 8.30
C GLY A 53 -6.12 21.17 7.49
N PRO A 54 -6.35 22.51 7.44
CA PRO A 54 -7.43 23.10 6.65
C PRO A 54 -7.17 23.04 5.13
N SER A 55 -5.98 22.61 4.72
CA SER A 55 -5.65 22.43 3.31
C SER A 55 -6.57 21.38 2.68
N PRO A 56 -7.17 21.66 1.51
CA PRO A 56 -8.03 20.70 0.85
C PRO A 56 -7.24 19.50 0.34
N ASP A 57 -7.94 18.39 0.18
CA ASP A 57 -7.45 17.21 -0.52
C ASP A 57 -7.11 17.57 -1.97
N ARG A 58 -6.11 16.89 -2.53
CA ARG A 58 -5.65 17.14 -3.91
C ARG A 58 -5.43 15.84 -4.65
N GLN A 59 -5.92 15.79 -5.88
CA GLN A 59 -5.50 14.80 -6.85
C GLN A 59 -4.10 15.17 -7.38
N LEU A 60 -3.24 14.17 -7.51
CA LEU A 60 -1.88 14.34 -8.03
C LEU A 60 -1.85 13.98 -9.52
N ASN A 61 -1.29 14.88 -10.33
CA ASN A 61 -1.14 14.70 -11.78
C ASN A 61 0.31 14.38 -12.19
N GLY A 62 1.20 14.14 -11.22
CA GLY A 62 2.61 13.85 -11.42
C GLY A 62 2.99 12.46 -10.90
N GLN A 63 4.16 11.98 -11.30
CA GLN A 63 4.72 10.73 -10.79
C GLN A 63 5.35 10.98 -9.41
N TYR A 64 4.59 10.69 -8.36
CA TYR A 64 5.05 10.79 -6.97
C TYR A 64 5.04 9.42 -6.33
N ASP A 65 6.15 9.06 -5.69
CA ASP A 65 6.31 7.70 -5.18
C ASP A 65 7.15 7.59 -3.90
N LEU A 66 6.99 6.44 -3.26
CA LEU A 66 7.87 5.93 -2.23
C LEU A 66 8.40 4.58 -2.71
N THR A 67 9.69 4.51 -3.02
CA THR A 67 10.37 3.27 -3.37
C THR A 67 10.98 2.66 -2.12
N VAL A 68 10.68 1.39 -1.87
CA VAL A 68 11.22 0.63 -0.74
C VAL A 68 12.03 -0.55 -1.27
N THR A 69 13.26 -0.61 -0.81
CA THR A 69 14.23 -1.70 -1.01
C THR A 69 14.74 -2.16 0.35
N LYS A 70 15.40 -3.32 0.42
CA LYS A 70 16.05 -3.77 1.67
C LYS A 70 17.09 -2.77 2.20
N ASP A 71 17.78 -2.08 1.31
CA ASP A 71 18.91 -1.22 1.67
C ASP A 71 18.55 0.27 1.69
N SER A 72 17.43 0.64 1.06
CA SER A 72 17.06 2.04 0.93
C SER A 72 15.56 2.29 0.84
N VAL A 73 15.15 3.43 1.37
CA VAL A 73 13.82 4.02 1.22
C VAL A 73 13.99 5.39 0.56
N ILE A 74 13.41 5.52 -0.63
CA ILE A 74 13.50 6.74 -1.44
C ILE A 74 12.10 7.34 -1.53
N SER A 75 11.96 8.59 -1.08
CA SER A 75 10.72 9.34 -1.14
C SER A 75 10.83 10.45 -2.16
N TYR A 76 9.84 10.53 -3.05
CA TYR A 76 9.61 11.67 -3.94
C TYR A 76 8.14 12.06 -3.86
N LEU A 77 7.76 12.66 -2.72
CA LEU A 77 6.38 13.03 -2.43
C LEU A 77 6.22 14.55 -2.34
N PRO A 78 5.10 15.12 -2.80
CA PRO A 78 4.83 16.53 -2.66
C PRO A 78 4.38 16.86 -1.23
N TYR A 79 4.34 18.13 -0.85
CA TYR A 79 3.80 18.55 0.44
C TYR A 79 2.88 19.76 0.27
N PHE A 80 1.67 19.67 0.83
CA PHE A 80 0.64 20.72 0.73
C PHE A 80 0.09 21.16 2.11
N GLY A 81 0.77 20.75 3.19
CA GLY A 81 0.41 21.08 4.56
C GLY A 81 1.17 22.30 5.10
N ARG A 82 0.99 22.58 6.39
CA ARG A 82 1.74 23.64 7.08
C ARG A 82 3.08 23.11 7.58
N ALA A 83 4.16 23.73 7.13
CA ALA A 83 5.47 23.58 7.73
C ALA A 83 5.63 24.59 8.88
N TYR A 84 6.19 24.14 10.01
CA TYR A 84 6.46 24.98 11.18
C TYR A 84 7.85 25.62 11.12
N THR A 85 8.71 25.14 10.21
CA THR A 85 10.04 25.67 9.94
C THR A 85 10.17 25.90 8.45
N ALA A 86 10.67 27.06 8.05
CA ALA A 86 10.95 27.33 6.65
C ALA A 86 12.07 26.39 6.17
N PRO A 87 11.92 25.70 5.03
CA PRO A 87 13.02 24.95 4.46
C PRO A 87 14.17 25.92 4.10
N MET A 88 15.41 25.54 4.40
CA MET A 88 16.58 26.36 4.02
C MET A 88 16.68 26.54 2.49
N ASP A 89 16.16 25.58 1.74
CA ASP A 89 16.10 25.61 0.28
C ASP A 89 14.62 25.66 -0.16
N PRO A 90 14.14 26.78 -0.74
CA PRO A 90 12.77 26.92 -1.19
C PRO A 90 12.42 25.95 -2.35
N SER A 91 13.41 25.39 -3.04
CA SER A 91 13.18 24.36 -4.06
C SER A 91 12.87 22.97 -3.47
N LYS A 92 13.16 22.74 -2.18
CA LYS A 92 12.89 21.49 -1.45
C LYS A 92 11.58 21.54 -0.66
N GLY A 93 10.52 21.97 -1.31
CA GLY A 93 9.19 22.08 -0.69
C GLY A 93 8.52 20.74 -0.36
N GLY A 94 8.88 19.66 -1.07
CA GLY A 94 8.31 18.32 -0.89
C GLY A 94 8.93 17.51 0.26
N ILE A 95 8.51 16.25 0.35
CA ILE A 95 9.08 15.23 1.25
C ILE A 95 10.01 14.36 0.41
N GLN A 96 11.21 14.87 0.16
CA GLN A 96 12.20 14.22 -0.71
C GLN A 96 13.40 13.78 0.09
N PHE A 97 13.67 12.47 0.14
CA PHE A 97 14.84 11.94 0.83
C PHE A 97 15.21 10.56 0.30
N THR A 98 16.45 10.17 0.56
CA THR A 98 16.91 8.78 0.51
C THR A 98 17.44 8.42 1.88
N SER A 99 16.90 7.35 2.46
CA SER A 99 17.32 6.81 3.75
C SER A 99 17.92 5.44 3.53
N THR A 100 19.10 5.20 4.10
CA THR A 100 19.77 3.88 4.11
C THR A 100 19.77 3.26 5.50
N LYS A 101 19.39 4.04 6.53
CA LYS A 101 19.26 3.60 7.92
C LYS A 101 17.82 3.77 8.36
N PHE A 102 17.07 2.68 8.40
CA PHE A 102 15.67 2.71 8.81
C PHE A 102 15.28 1.42 9.54
N ASP A 103 14.30 1.53 10.43
CA ASP A 103 13.60 0.35 10.95
C ASP A 103 12.41 0.04 10.03
N TYR A 104 12.15 -1.25 9.79
CA TYR A 104 11.04 -1.73 8.99
C TYR A 104 10.24 -2.79 9.76
N LYS A 105 8.98 -2.49 10.09
CA LYS A 105 8.09 -3.40 10.81
C LYS A 105 6.81 -3.65 10.02
N VAL A 106 6.48 -4.91 9.79
CA VAL A 106 5.23 -5.34 9.15
C VAL A 106 4.29 -5.90 10.20
N THR A 107 3.00 -5.64 10.06
CA THR A 107 1.93 -6.24 10.86
C THR A 107 0.78 -6.60 9.94
N GLU A 108 0.39 -7.88 9.93
CA GLU A 108 -0.77 -8.34 9.17
C GLU A 108 -2.08 -7.96 9.86
N LYS A 109 -3.08 -7.59 9.07
CA LYS A 109 -4.41 -7.25 9.57
C LYS A 109 -5.31 -8.49 9.54
N LYS A 110 -6.14 -8.65 10.58
CA LYS A 110 -7.10 -9.77 10.70
C LYS A 110 -8.06 -9.93 9.51
N LYS A 111 -8.38 -8.83 8.82
CA LYS A 111 -9.26 -8.82 7.63
C LYS A 111 -8.48 -8.88 6.30
N GLY A 112 -7.20 -9.24 6.34
CA GLY A 112 -6.29 -9.15 5.21
C GLY A 112 -5.65 -7.77 5.04
N GLY A 113 -4.53 -7.73 4.32
CA GLY A 113 -3.71 -6.54 4.18
C GLY A 113 -2.65 -6.40 5.28
N TRP A 114 -1.84 -5.35 5.18
CA TRP A 114 -0.67 -5.10 5.99
C TRP A 114 -0.62 -3.66 6.48
N THR A 115 -0.06 -3.46 7.67
CA THR A 115 0.46 -2.18 8.13
C THR A 115 1.97 -2.29 8.19
N ILE A 116 2.64 -1.44 7.43
CA ILE A 116 4.09 -1.31 7.39
C ILE A 116 4.45 0.01 8.09
N VAL A 117 5.32 -0.06 9.09
CA VAL A 117 5.89 1.11 9.76
C VAL A 117 7.36 1.19 9.40
N ILE A 118 7.75 2.30 8.78
CA ILE A 118 9.13 2.60 8.40
C ILE A 118 9.59 3.80 9.22
N LYS A 119 10.74 3.70 9.87
CA LYS A 119 11.32 4.79 10.67
C LYS A 119 12.73 5.12 10.18
N PRO A 120 12.87 6.08 9.26
CA PRO A 120 14.16 6.59 8.84
C PRO A 120 14.93 7.19 10.03
N LYS A 121 16.26 7.03 10.05
CA LYS A 121 17.16 7.51 11.12
C LYS A 121 18.20 8.52 10.64
N ASP A 122 18.28 8.73 9.33
CA ASP A 122 19.29 9.54 8.64
C ASP A 122 18.67 10.69 7.82
N THR A 123 17.39 11.01 8.04
CA THR A 123 16.71 12.15 7.41
C THR A 123 15.86 12.91 8.43
N GLN A 124 15.69 14.22 8.19
CA GLN A 124 14.80 15.08 8.97
C GLN A 124 13.43 15.29 8.32
N GLU A 125 13.25 14.84 7.07
CA GLU A 125 12.00 15.04 6.31
C GLU A 125 10.84 14.18 6.84
N ALA A 126 11.15 13.01 7.39
CA ALA A 126 10.17 12.10 7.98
C ALA A 126 10.78 11.37 9.18
N SER A 127 10.07 11.38 10.31
CA SER A 127 10.39 10.55 11.48
C SER A 127 9.69 9.20 11.43
N GLN A 128 8.54 9.11 10.76
CA GLN A 128 7.81 7.86 10.59
C GLN A 128 6.95 7.87 9.33
N LEU A 129 6.96 6.74 8.62
CA LEU A 129 6.03 6.43 7.54
C LEU A 129 5.14 5.27 7.98
N ILE A 130 3.83 5.41 7.80
CA ILE A 130 2.84 4.36 8.09
C ILE A 130 2.11 4.03 6.81
N LEU A 131 2.48 2.91 6.19
CA LEU A 131 1.88 2.44 4.95
C LEU A 131 0.87 1.32 5.26
N ASN A 132 -0.39 1.57 4.94
CA ASN A 132 -1.45 0.58 5.01
C ASN A 132 -1.68 0.03 3.60
N VAL A 133 -1.60 -1.28 3.42
CA VAL A 133 -1.75 -1.95 2.11
C VAL A 133 -2.88 -2.96 2.20
N SER A 134 -3.83 -2.92 1.26
CA SER A 134 -4.87 -3.94 1.11
C SER A 134 -4.35 -5.15 0.33
N SER A 135 -5.04 -6.29 0.40
CA SER A 135 -4.74 -7.47 -0.42
C SER A 135 -4.80 -7.21 -1.93
N ALA A 136 -5.53 -6.17 -2.35
CA ALA A 136 -5.66 -5.77 -3.75
C ALA A 136 -4.62 -4.72 -4.19
N GLY A 137 -3.71 -4.28 -3.31
CA GLY A 137 -2.66 -3.30 -3.59
C GLY A 137 -3.06 -1.84 -3.34
N TYR A 138 -4.35 -1.52 -3.18
CA TYR A 138 -4.76 -0.18 -2.73
C TYR A 138 -4.15 0.13 -1.39
N SER A 139 -3.61 1.34 -1.26
CA SER A 139 -2.75 1.69 -0.15
C SER A 139 -2.94 3.13 0.30
N SER A 140 -2.65 3.36 1.58
CA SER A 140 -2.64 4.68 2.20
C SER A 140 -1.35 4.86 2.99
N LEU A 141 -0.58 5.89 2.64
CA LEU A 141 0.70 6.23 3.25
C LEU A 141 0.54 7.49 4.10
N GLN A 142 0.67 7.39 5.41
CA GLN A 142 0.80 8.55 6.28
C GLN A 142 2.27 8.87 6.50
N VAL A 143 2.65 10.12 6.28
CA VAL A 143 3.98 10.65 6.54
C VAL A 143 3.93 11.56 7.75
N ILE A 144 4.74 11.24 8.75
CA ILE A 144 4.91 12.02 9.98
C ILE A 144 6.32 12.60 9.95
N GLY A 145 6.40 13.93 10.00
CA GLY A 145 7.65 14.68 10.11
C GLY A 145 7.73 15.40 11.47
N ASN A 146 8.92 15.90 11.80
CA ASN A 146 9.14 16.62 13.07
C ASN A 146 8.69 18.09 12.98
N ASN A 147 8.89 18.72 11.83
CA ASN A 147 8.74 20.17 11.65
C ASN A 147 7.56 20.53 10.71
N ARG A 148 6.66 19.58 10.47
CA ARG A 148 5.56 19.72 9.51
C ARG A 148 4.33 18.94 10.00
N GLN A 149 3.13 19.40 9.64
CA GLN A 149 1.91 18.63 9.88
C GLN A 149 1.96 17.30 9.13
N PRO A 150 1.43 16.21 9.70
CA PRO A 150 1.29 14.94 9.00
C PRO A 150 0.47 15.11 7.71
N ILE A 151 0.80 14.29 6.71
CA ILE A 151 0.08 14.22 5.45
C ILE A 151 -0.14 12.76 5.08
N THR A 152 -1.32 12.47 4.55
CA THR A 152 -1.66 11.12 4.07
C THR A 152 -1.75 11.15 2.55
N PHE A 153 -1.28 10.08 1.90
CA PHE A 153 -1.43 9.85 0.47
C PHE A 153 -2.22 8.59 0.25
N ASN A 154 -3.17 8.62 -0.68
CA ASN A 154 -3.81 7.42 -1.18
C ASN A 154 -3.19 7.06 -2.53
N GLY A 155 -3.09 5.77 -2.79
CA GLY A 155 -2.44 5.27 -3.98
C GLY A 155 -2.43 3.76 -4.06
N VAL A 156 -1.43 3.23 -4.78
CA VAL A 156 -1.29 1.80 -5.01
C VAL A 156 0.14 1.36 -4.76
N VAL A 157 0.30 0.14 -4.25
CA VAL A 157 1.58 -0.56 -4.19
C VAL A 157 1.65 -1.53 -5.36
N ASP A 158 2.73 -1.43 -6.11
CA ASP A 158 3.04 -2.32 -7.22
C ASP A 158 4.49 -2.78 -7.14
N GLU A 159 4.80 -3.80 -7.95
CA GLU A 159 6.16 -4.29 -8.10
C GLU A 159 7.08 -3.18 -8.61
N ARG A 160 8.29 -3.12 -8.06
CA ARG A 160 9.33 -2.25 -8.59
C ARG A 160 9.68 -2.72 -10.00
N LYS A 161 9.24 -1.99 -11.02
CA LYS A 161 9.74 -2.19 -12.38
C LYS A 161 11.23 -1.85 -12.39
N SER A 162 12.07 -2.87 -12.57
CA SER A 162 13.49 -2.64 -12.85
C SER A 162 13.58 -1.81 -14.14
N LYS A 163 14.21 -0.63 -14.07
CA LYS A 163 14.62 0.05 -15.31
C LYS A 163 15.64 -0.87 -15.98
N LYS A 164 15.22 -1.48 -17.08
CA LYS A 164 16.05 -2.32 -17.94
C LYS A 164 17.08 -1.45 -18.65
#